data_AF-A0A1A7QKV1-F1
#
_entry.id   AF-A0A1A7QKV1-F1
#
_cell.length_a   1.000
_cell.length_b   1.000
_cell.length_c   1.000
_cell.angle_alpha   90.00
_cell.angle_beta   90.00
_cell.angle_gamma   90.00
#
_symmetry.space_group_name_H-M   'P 1'
#
loop_
_entity.id
_entity.type
_entity.pdbx_description
1 polymer ?
#
loop_
_entity_poly.entity_id
_entity_poly.type
_entity_poly.pdbx_seq_one_letter_code
_entity_poly.pdbx_strand_id
1 'polypeptide(L)'
;MTKRPLAALMLATAACLATPLAAQETGGDTVNMVILYGDDAAPEPVGDEIVVVARLPEADRYRIPESLRYSDNPANSSWAERVERLDIVGNFGTLSCSAVGVGGSTGCTQEMIAAAYADRENSSSVRFGQLIEAARAERLSQIDELAADEQSRVEQVEREYLERLERERDAELPDTELAAPPPSPN
;
A
#
# COMPACT_ATOMS: atom_id res chain seq x y z
N MET A 1 25.45 -59.45 18.81
CA MET A 1 24.55 -58.78 17.86
C MET A 1 23.25 -58.43 18.58
N THR A 2 23.14 -57.23 19.14
CA THR A 2 21.98 -56.78 19.91
C THR A 2 21.54 -55.43 19.36
N LYS A 3 20.34 -55.41 18.76
CA LYS A 3 19.72 -54.25 18.11
C LYS A 3 19.11 -53.34 19.19
N ARG A 4 19.45 -52.04 19.20
CA ARG A 4 18.79 -51.03 20.03
C ARG A 4 17.69 -50.34 19.21
N PRO A 5 16.46 -50.18 19.71
CA PRO A 5 15.38 -49.55 18.98
C PRO A 5 15.49 -48.03 19.06
N LEU A 6 15.63 -47.40 17.89
CA LEU A 6 15.63 -45.95 17.70
C LEU A 6 14.19 -45.54 17.36
N ALA A 7 13.34 -45.47 18.38
CA ALA A 7 11.92 -45.13 18.22
C ALA A 7 11.41 -44.38 19.45
N ALA A 8 11.95 -43.19 19.70
CA ALA A 8 11.47 -42.32 20.77
C ALA A 8 11.71 -40.82 20.51
N LEU A 9 11.76 -40.41 19.24
CA LEU A 9 11.93 -38.99 18.88
C LEU A 9 11.08 -38.60 17.66
N MET A 10 9.78 -38.87 17.73
CA MET A 10 8.79 -38.39 16.75
C MET A 10 7.45 -38.11 17.44
N LEU A 11 7.44 -37.35 18.53
CA LEU A 11 6.17 -36.97 19.17
C LEU A 11 6.23 -35.61 19.91
N ALA A 12 7.01 -34.65 19.41
CA ALA A 12 7.14 -33.33 20.07
C ALA A 12 7.08 -32.12 19.12
N THR A 13 6.76 -32.30 17.83
CA THR A 13 6.74 -31.21 16.84
C THR A 13 5.34 -30.81 16.35
N ALA A 14 4.27 -31.38 16.91
CA ALA A 14 2.89 -31.14 16.45
C ALA A 14 2.10 -30.09 17.26
N ALA A 15 2.76 -29.29 18.12
CA ALA A 15 2.07 -28.33 19.00
C ALA A 15 2.14 -26.86 18.54
N CYS A 16 2.75 -26.54 17.39
CA CYS A 16 2.96 -25.15 16.95
C CYS A 16 2.21 -24.75 15.67
N LEU A 17 1.18 -25.49 15.25
CA LEU A 17 0.47 -25.24 13.99
C LEU A 17 -1.05 -25.21 14.17
N ALA A 18 -1.59 -24.28 14.97
CA ALA A 18 -2.99 -23.86 14.85
C ALA A 18 -3.36 -22.68 15.78
N THR A 19 -2.81 -21.49 15.56
CA THR A 19 -3.51 -20.26 15.95
C THR A 19 -3.32 -19.13 14.92
N PRO A 20 -4.11 -19.12 13.84
CA PRO A 20 -4.44 -17.91 13.12
C PRO A 20 -5.97 -17.66 13.14
N LEU A 21 -6.63 -17.84 14.29
CA LEU A 21 -8.09 -17.64 14.38
C LEU A 21 -8.49 -16.38 15.19
N ALA A 22 -7.56 -15.75 15.90
CA ALA A 22 -7.84 -14.56 16.72
C ALA A 22 -7.50 -13.22 16.03
N ALA A 23 -7.14 -13.24 14.74
CA ALA A 23 -6.81 -12.03 13.97
C ALA A 23 -7.90 -11.62 12.95
N GLN A 24 -9.06 -12.30 12.96
CA GLN A 24 -10.20 -11.97 12.10
C GLN A 24 -11.27 -11.12 12.80
N GLU A 25 -11.06 -10.72 14.04
CA GLU A 25 -11.89 -9.71 14.72
C GLU A 25 -11.36 -8.30 14.40
N THR A 26 -11.15 -8.02 13.12
CA THR A 26 -11.24 -6.63 12.65
C THR A 26 -12.73 -6.36 12.66
N GLY A 27 -13.21 -5.52 13.58
CA GLY A 27 -14.53 -4.92 13.45
C GLY A 27 -14.61 -4.34 12.05
N GLY A 28 -15.30 -5.06 11.17
CA GLY A 28 -15.39 -4.68 9.77
C GLY A 28 -16.15 -3.38 9.74
N ASP A 29 -15.50 -2.31 9.31
CA ASP A 29 -16.17 -1.06 9.02
C ASP A 29 -17.41 -1.40 8.19
N THR A 30 -18.58 -0.94 8.62
CA THR A 30 -19.81 -1.19 7.87
C THR A 30 -19.70 -0.36 6.59
N VAL A 31 -19.50 -1.00 5.44
CA VAL A 31 -19.35 -0.31 4.16
C VAL A 31 -20.67 -0.32 3.42
N ASN A 32 -21.12 0.86 3.02
CA ASN A 32 -22.32 1.05 2.22
C ASN A 32 -21.97 1.71 0.89
N MET A 33 -22.21 0.96 -0.18
CA MET A 33 -21.91 1.39 -1.55
C MET A 33 -23.18 1.95 -2.19
N VAL A 34 -23.17 3.25 -2.48
CA VAL A 34 -24.33 3.95 -3.03
C VAL A 34 -23.96 4.53 -4.40
N ILE A 35 -24.81 4.24 -5.39
CA ILE A 35 -24.70 4.78 -6.74
C ILE A 35 -25.63 6.00 -6.83
N LEU A 36 -25.06 7.19 -7.06
CA LEU A 36 -25.80 8.43 -7.24
C LEU A 36 -25.83 8.83 -8.71
N TYR A 37 -26.95 9.38 -9.16
CA TYR A 37 -27.09 9.89 -10.52
C TYR A 37 -27.09 11.41 -10.51
N GLY A 38 -26.32 12.02 -11.40
CA GLY A 38 -26.22 13.48 -11.52
C GLY A 38 -25.81 14.16 -10.21
N ASP A 39 -26.60 15.12 -9.78
CA ASP A 39 -26.39 15.93 -8.57
C ASP A 39 -27.20 15.46 -7.35
N ASP A 40 -27.66 14.20 -7.34
CA ASP A 40 -28.35 13.64 -6.18
C ASP A 40 -27.48 13.75 -4.91
N ALA A 41 -28.14 14.08 -3.79
CA ALA A 41 -27.50 14.18 -2.49
C ALA A 41 -27.05 12.79 -2.01
N ALA A 42 -25.80 12.71 -1.54
CA ALA A 42 -25.28 11.48 -0.92
C ALA A 42 -25.92 11.27 0.46
N PRO A 43 -26.23 10.02 0.85
CA PRO A 43 -26.67 9.74 2.21
C PRO A 43 -25.54 10.04 3.21
N GLU A 44 -25.90 10.62 4.35
CA GLU A 44 -24.95 10.86 5.43
C GLU A 44 -24.58 9.53 6.12
N PRO A 45 -23.30 9.29 6.43
CA PRO A 45 -22.87 8.10 7.16
C PRO A 45 -23.48 8.09 8.57
N VAL A 46 -24.01 6.95 9.01
CA VAL A 46 -24.56 6.80 10.37
C VAL A 46 -23.54 6.08 11.25
N GLY A 47 -22.95 6.78 12.22
CA GLY A 47 -21.93 6.19 13.11
C GLY A 47 -20.60 5.97 12.40
N ASP A 48 -20.02 4.77 12.53
CA ASP A 48 -18.73 4.38 11.95
C ASP A 48 -18.87 3.69 10.57
N GLU A 49 -19.90 4.06 9.79
CA GLU A 49 -20.17 3.52 8.46
C GLU A 49 -19.37 4.27 7.37
N ILE A 50 -18.69 3.55 6.49
CA ILE A 50 -17.99 4.11 5.34
C ILE A 50 -18.93 4.10 4.14
N VAL A 51 -19.41 5.27 3.72
CA VAL A 51 -20.26 5.42 2.53
C VAL A 51 -19.38 5.68 1.30
N VAL A 52 -19.28 4.68 0.41
CA VAL A 52 -18.55 4.80 -0.86
C VAL A 52 -19.54 5.21 -1.94
N VAL A 53 -19.38 6.44 -2.44
CA VAL A 53 -20.25 7.03 -3.45
C VAL A 53 -19.66 6.88 -4.85
N ALA A 54 -20.35 6.14 -5.71
CA ALA A 54 -20.07 6.12 -7.15
C ALA A 54 -21.04 7.06 -7.87
N ARG A 55 -20.53 8.16 -8.45
CA ARG A 55 -21.36 9.15 -9.17
C ARG A 55 -21.40 8.85 -10.66
N LEU A 56 -22.60 8.61 -11.19
CA LEU A 56 -22.87 8.39 -12.61
C LEU A 56 -23.61 9.61 -13.21
N PRO A 57 -23.50 9.87 -14.52
CA PRO A 57 -24.22 10.97 -15.15
C PRO A 57 -25.74 10.72 -15.17
N GLU A 58 -26.53 11.79 -15.12
CA GLU A 58 -28.01 11.71 -15.10
C GLU A 58 -28.59 10.96 -16.31
N ALA A 59 -27.93 11.08 -17.47
CA ALA A 59 -28.31 10.37 -18.69
C ALA A 59 -28.29 8.84 -18.56
N ASP A 60 -27.55 8.30 -17.58
CA ASP A 60 -27.43 6.87 -17.34
C ASP A 60 -28.50 6.31 -16.38
N ARG A 61 -29.34 7.16 -15.78
CA ARG A 61 -30.40 6.74 -14.84
C ARG A 61 -31.44 5.82 -15.48
N TYR A 62 -31.80 6.09 -16.73
CA TYR A 62 -32.79 5.30 -17.48
C TYR A 62 -32.17 4.52 -18.65
N ARG A 63 -30.84 4.53 -18.76
CA ARG A 63 -30.09 3.83 -19.81
C ARG A 63 -29.62 2.49 -19.29
N ILE A 64 -29.46 1.52 -20.19
CA ILE A 64 -28.78 0.26 -19.85
C ILE A 64 -27.37 0.61 -19.33
N PRO A 65 -26.92 0.06 -18.19
CA PRO A 65 -25.58 0.28 -17.66
C PRO A 65 -24.52 -0.01 -18.71
N GLU A 66 -23.43 0.76 -18.74
CA GLU A 66 -22.41 0.65 -19.79
C GLU A 66 -21.86 -0.77 -19.96
N SER A 67 -21.62 -1.46 -18.85
CA SER A 67 -21.16 -2.86 -18.82
C SER A 67 -22.12 -3.85 -19.49
N LEU A 68 -23.39 -3.48 -19.64
CA LEU A 68 -24.43 -4.30 -20.28
C LEU A 68 -24.84 -3.79 -21.66
N ARG A 69 -24.30 -2.64 -22.11
CA ARG A 69 -24.59 -2.11 -23.45
C ARG A 69 -24.01 -2.98 -24.55
N TYR A 70 -22.86 -3.59 -24.26
CA TYR A 70 -22.16 -4.48 -25.16
C TYR A 70 -22.18 -5.89 -24.58
N SER A 71 -22.40 -6.86 -25.45
CA SER A 71 -22.41 -8.27 -25.05
C SER A 71 -21.36 -8.98 -25.86
N ASP A 72 -20.45 -9.66 -25.17
CA ASP A 72 -19.42 -10.51 -25.77
C ASP A 72 -20.00 -11.84 -26.29
N ASN A 73 -21.33 -11.98 -26.33
CA ASN A 73 -21.96 -13.14 -26.92
C ASN A 73 -21.65 -13.18 -28.41
N PRO A 74 -20.97 -14.23 -28.92
CA PRO A 74 -20.60 -14.33 -30.33
C PRO A 74 -21.80 -14.28 -31.28
N ALA A 75 -23.02 -14.57 -30.80
CA ALA A 75 -24.26 -14.43 -31.57
C ALA A 75 -24.60 -12.97 -31.96
N ASN A 76 -24.10 -11.99 -31.20
CA ASN A 76 -24.34 -10.56 -31.46
C ASN A 76 -23.33 -9.95 -32.45
N SER A 77 -22.40 -10.75 -32.99
CA SER A 77 -21.45 -10.29 -34.00
C SER A 77 -22.14 -10.01 -35.36
N SER A 78 -21.81 -8.87 -35.97
CA SER A 78 -22.35 -8.49 -37.27
C SER A 78 -22.01 -9.54 -38.33
N TRP A 79 -22.81 -9.64 -39.39
CA TRP A 79 -22.49 -10.57 -40.48
C TRP A 79 -21.17 -10.22 -41.18
N ALA A 80 -20.88 -8.92 -41.34
CA ALA A 80 -19.62 -8.44 -41.91
C ALA A 80 -18.41 -8.91 -41.08
N GLU A 81 -18.45 -8.74 -39.75
CA GLU A 81 -17.42 -9.23 -38.82
C GLU A 81 -17.21 -10.74 -38.91
N ARG A 82 -18.32 -11.50 -39.07
CA ARG A 82 -18.24 -12.95 -39.25
C ARG A 82 -17.58 -13.34 -40.58
N VAL A 83 -17.82 -12.60 -41.65
CA VAL A 83 -17.19 -12.82 -42.95
C VAL A 83 -15.72 -12.41 -42.94
N GLU A 84 -15.37 -11.31 -42.30
CA GLU A 84 -13.98 -10.86 -42.14
C GLU A 84 -13.15 -11.89 -41.37
N ARG A 85 -13.71 -12.45 -40.30
CA ARG A 85 -13.06 -13.55 -39.56
C ARG A 85 -12.93 -14.84 -40.38
N LEU A 86 -13.80 -15.06 -41.37
CA LEU A 86 -13.65 -16.19 -42.30
C LEU A 86 -12.46 -15.99 -43.26
N ASP A 87 -12.01 -14.75 -43.50
CA ASP A 87 -10.83 -14.48 -44.34
C ASP A 87 -9.52 -15.00 -43.70
N ILE A 88 -9.51 -15.14 -42.37
CA ILE A 88 -8.40 -15.74 -41.62
C ILE A 88 -8.40 -17.28 -41.73
N VAL A 89 -9.53 -17.89 -42.13
CA VAL A 89 -9.62 -19.35 -42.31
C VAL A 89 -8.79 -19.75 -43.53
N GLY A 90 -7.62 -20.35 -43.27
CA GLY A 90 -6.64 -20.69 -44.29
C GLY A 90 -5.30 -19.97 -44.11
N ASN A 91 -5.25 -18.92 -43.29
CA ASN A 91 -4.00 -18.28 -42.87
C ASN A 91 -3.30 -19.11 -41.79
N PHE A 92 -2.88 -20.31 -42.17
CA PHE A 92 -2.11 -21.24 -41.33
C PHE A 92 -0.67 -21.27 -41.84
N GLY A 93 0.28 -20.91 -40.99
CA GLY A 93 1.70 -20.91 -41.34
C GLY A 93 2.59 -20.31 -40.26
N THR A 94 3.89 -20.31 -40.52
CA THR A 94 4.87 -19.63 -39.67
C THR A 94 4.52 -18.15 -39.58
N LEU A 95 4.44 -17.61 -38.36
CA LEU A 95 4.02 -16.23 -38.04
C LEU A 95 2.50 -15.96 -38.14
N SER A 96 1.65 -16.97 -38.36
CA SER A 96 0.20 -16.81 -38.23
C SER A 96 -0.26 -16.93 -36.77
N CYS A 97 -1.22 -16.11 -36.35
CA CYS A 97 -1.84 -16.15 -35.03
C CYS A 97 -2.78 -17.35 -34.80
N SER A 98 -2.73 -18.35 -35.68
CA SER A 98 -3.58 -19.52 -35.62
C SER A 98 -2.95 -20.63 -34.77
N ALA A 99 -3.75 -21.28 -33.92
CA ALA A 99 -3.32 -22.42 -33.12
C ALA A 99 -3.19 -23.73 -33.93
N VAL A 100 -3.50 -23.71 -35.24
CA VAL A 100 -3.56 -24.91 -36.09
C VAL A 100 -2.49 -24.82 -37.19
N GLY A 101 -1.76 -25.92 -37.43
CA GLY A 101 -0.75 -26.03 -38.51
C GLY A 101 0.70 -25.87 -38.04
N VAL A 102 1.65 -26.14 -38.96
CA VAL A 102 3.09 -26.07 -38.69
C VAL A 102 3.51 -24.59 -38.55
N GLY A 103 4.07 -24.22 -37.39
CA GLY A 103 4.48 -22.84 -37.12
C GLY A 103 3.37 -21.93 -36.57
N GLY A 104 2.18 -22.45 -36.27
CA GLY A 104 1.11 -21.67 -35.61
C GLY A 104 1.49 -21.21 -34.19
N SER A 105 2.37 -21.96 -33.52
CA SER A 105 2.92 -21.59 -32.21
C SER A 105 3.95 -20.47 -32.28
N THR A 106 4.23 -19.83 -33.42
CA THR A 106 5.21 -18.73 -33.50
C THR A 106 4.61 -17.38 -33.90
N GLY A 107 3.35 -17.30 -34.33
CA GLY A 107 2.74 -16.04 -34.75
C GLY A 107 2.27 -15.17 -33.58
N CYS A 108 1.27 -15.63 -32.83
CA CYS A 108 0.72 -14.86 -31.71
C CYS A 108 1.53 -15.00 -30.41
N THR A 109 2.59 -15.81 -30.39
CA THR A 109 3.42 -15.95 -29.17
C THR A 109 4.12 -14.66 -28.80
N GLN A 110 4.58 -13.87 -29.77
CA GLN A 110 5.21 -12.59 -29.46
C GLN A 110 4.21 -11.60 -28.84
N GLU A 111 2.97 -11.60 -29.32
CA GLU A 111 1.90 -10.78 -28.75
C GLU A 111 1.50 -11.25 -27.35
N MET A 112 1.32 -12.56 -27.15
CA MET A 112 1.05 -13.12 -25.82
C MET A 112 2.19 -12.88 -24.82
N ILE A 113 3.45 -12.96 -25.28
CA ILE A 113 4.63 -12.62 -24.47
C ILE A 113 4.60 -11.14 -24.11
N ALA A 114 4.36 -10.25 -25.08
CA ALA A 114 4.26 -8.81 -24.84
C ALA A 114 3.14 -8.46 -23.85
N ALA A 115 1.96 -9.08 -24.00
CA ALA A 115 0.85 -8.92 -23.07
C ALA A 115 1.22 -9.40 -21.65
N ALA A 116 1.87 -10.56 -21.52
CA ALA A 116 2.31 -11.07 -20.22
C ALA A 116 3.35 -10.15 -19.53
N TYR A 117 4.27 -9.55 -20.30
CA TYR A 117 5.19 -8.55 -19.75
C TYR A 117 4.46 -7.25 -19.37
N ALA A 118 3.53 -6.77 -20.20
CA ALA A 118 2.72 -5.60 -19.90
C ALA A 118 1.87 -5.78 -18.62
N ASP A 119 1.28 -6.96 -18.41
CA ASP A 119 0.54 -7.29 -17.19
C ASP A 119 1.45 -7.30 -15.95
N ARG A 120 2.68 -7.79 -16.11
CA ARG A 120 3.67 -7.82 -15.02
C ARG A 120 4.14 -6.42 -14.66
N GLU A 121 4.40 -5.56 -15.65
CA GLU A 121 4.75 -4.16 -15.46
C GLU A 121 3.60 -3.35 -14.81
N ASN A 122 2.37 -3.60 -15.26
CA ASN A 122 1.18 -2.93 -14.72
C ASN A 122 0.59 -3.61 -13.48
N SER A 123 1.22 -4.68 -12.99
CA SER A 123 0.73 -5.40 -11.83
C SER A 123 0.60 -4.45 -10.63
N SER A 124 -0.46 -4.66 -9.85
CA SER A 124 -0.79 -3.81 -8.71
C SER A 124 0.39 -3.70 -7.73
N SER A 125 1.14 -4.77 -7.51
CA SER A 125 2.32 -4.77 -6.64
C SER A 125 3.44 -3.84 -7.11
N VAL A 126 3.69 -3.74 -8.42
CA VAL A 126 4.70 -2.82 -8.99
C VAL A 126 4.22 -1.38 -8.87
N ARG A 127 2.95 -1.10 -9.21
CA ARG A 127 2.37 0.24 -9.07
C ARG A 127 2.34 0.71 -7.62
N PHE A 128 1.94 -0.15 -6.68
CA PHE A 128 2.00 0.15 -5.25
C PHE A 128 3.43 0.34 -4.77
N GLY A 129 4.39 -0.45 -5.28
CA GLY A 129 5.82 -0.27 -4.98
C GLY A 129 6.33 1.12 -5.37
N GLN A 130 5.98 1.61 -6.56
CA GLN A 130 6.33 2.96 -7.02
C GLN A 130 5.71 4.05 -6.13
N LEU A 131 4.45 3.89 -5.73
CA LEU A 131 3.80 4.83 -4.81
C LEU A 131 4.44 4.85 -3.42
N ILE A 132 4.83 3.67 -2.91
CA ILE A 132 5.55 3.55 -1.62
C ILE A 132 6.92 4.21 -1.71
N GLU A 133 7.63 4.01 -2.82
CA GLU A 133 8.93 4.64 -3.05
C GLU A 133 8.82 6.17 -3.14
N ALA A 134 7.82 6.68 -3.87
CA ALA A 134 7.54 8.11 -3.96
C ALA A 134 7.23 8.71 -2.57
N ALA A 135 6.37 8.06 -1.78
CA ALA A 135 6.06 8.50 -0.42
C ALA A 135 7.29 8.42 0.52
N ARG A 136 8.18 7.43 0.33
CA ARG A 136 9.45 7.36 1.06
C ARG A 136 10.37 8.51 0.68
N ALA A 137 10.47 8.84 -0.61
CA ALA A 137 11.27 9.95 -1.10
C ALA A 137 10.78 11.29 -0.53
N GLU A 138 9.46 11.51 -0.49
CA GLU A 138 8.84 12.70 0.12
C GLU A 138 9.12 12.80 1.63
N ARG A 139 9.08 11.68 2.36
CA ARG A 139 9.47 11.69 3.78
C ARG A 139 10.95 12.00 3.94
N LEU A 140 11.80 11.39 3.12
CA LEU A 140 13.26 11.60 3.18
C LEU A 140 13.62 13.06 2.88
N SER A 141 12.92 13.72 1.96
CA SER A 141 13.21 15.13 1.64
C SER A 141 12.91 16.09 2.79
N GLN A 142 12.00 15.74 3.71
CA GLN A 142 11.69 16.57 4.87
C GLN A 142 12.73 16.44 6.00
N ILE A 143 13.54 15.39 6.01
CA ILE A 143 14.48 15.12 7.11
C ILE A 143 15.57 16.17 7.17
N ASP A 144 16.10 16.62 6.04
CA ASP A 144 17.21 17.59 6.02
C ASP A 144 16.78 18.95 6.57
N GLU A 145 15.56 19.39 6.24
CA GLU A 145 14.97 20.63 6.77
C GLU A 145 14.68 20.51 8.27
N LEU A 146 14.02 19.43 8.69
CA LEU A 146 13.73 19.17 10.11
C LEU A 146 15.02 19.05 10.95
N ALA A 147 16.07 18.45 10.40
CA ALA A 147 17.36 18.34 11.06
C ALA A 147 18.04 19.71 11.20
N ALA A 148 17.98 20.56 10.17
CA ALA A 148 18.52 21.91 10.24
C ALA A 148 17.77 22.79 11.27
N ASP A 149 16.44 22.70 11.31
CA ASP A 149 15.62 23.42 12.27
C ASP A 149 15.93 22.98 13.71
N GLU A 150 15.99 21.67 13.96
CA GLU A 150 16.34 21.14 15.29
C GLU A 150 17.74 21.56 15.71
N GLN A 151 18.71 21.48 14.80
CA GLN A 151 20.08 21.92 15.05
C GLN A 151 20.13 23.41 15.43
N SER A 152 19.39 24.27 14.72
CA SER A 152 19.31 25.69 15.03
C SER A 152 18.68 25.97 16.41
N ARG A 153 17.71 25.15 16.82
CA ARG A 153 17.04 25.26 18.12
C ARG A 153 17.99 24.86 19.25
N VAL A 154 18.74 23.78 19.07
CA VAL A 154 19.75 23.32 20.04
C VAL A 154 20.82 24.39 20.24
N GLU A 155 21.34 24.97 19.16
CA GLU A 155 22.37 26.02 19.24
C GLU A 155 21.89 27.29 19.97
N GLN A 156 20.61 27.66 19.83
CA GLN A 156 20.03 28.77 20.57
C GLN A 156 19.96 28.45 22.08
N VAL A 157 19.49 27.25 22.43
CA VAL A 157 19.43 26.80 23.82
C VAL A 157 20.82 26.71 24.46
N GLU A 158 21.82 26.22 23.73
CA GLU A 158 23.20 26.17 24.20
C GLU A 158 23.78 27.56 24.44
N ARG A 159 23.48 28.53 23.56
CA ARG A 159 23.88 29.93 23.72
C ARG A 159 23.28 30.54 24.99
N GLU A 160 21.98 30.38 25.19
CA GLU A 160 21.28 30.87 26.39
C GLU A 160 21.82 30.22 27.68
N TYR A 161 22.20 28.93 27.61
CA TYR A 161 22.80 28.22 28.73
C TYR A 161 24.19 28.78 29.06
N LEU A 162 25.03 29.00 28.04
CA LEU A 162 26.35 29.59 28.22
C LEU A 162 26.27 31.01 28.79
N GLU A 163 25.37 31.86 28.29
CA GLU A 163 25.15 33.21 28.83
C GLU A 163 24.67 33.20 30.29
N ARG A 164 23.88 32.18 30.69
CA ARG A 164 23.48 31.98 32.09
C ARG A 164 24.68 31.60 32.95
N LEU A 165 25.49 30.66 32.48
CA LEU A 165 26.70 30.22 33.17
C LEU A 165 27.72 31.37 33.33
N GLU A 166 27.89 32.19 32.30
CA GLU A 166 28.74 33.38 32.36
C GLU A 166 28.23 34.41 33.37
N ARG A 167 26.92 34.68 33.40
CA ARG A 167 26.31 35.55 34.43
C ARG A 167 26.50 35.02 35.84
N GLU A 168 26.40 33.70 36.05
CA GLU A 168 26.65 33.08 37.34
C GLU A 168 28.14 33.15 37.75
N ARG A 169 29.05 33.00 36.78
CA ARG A 169 30.50 33.08 37.02
C ARG A 169 30.96 34.51 37.33
N ASP A 170 30.39 35.49 36.64
CA ASP A 170 30.73 36.90 36.80
C ASP A 170 29.94 37.57 37.95
N ALA A 171 28.94 36.89 38.52
CA ALA A 171 28.27 37.32 39.74
C ALA A 171 29.18 37.12 40.96
N GLU A 172 29.36 38.18 41.74
CA GLU A 172 30.19 38.17 42.94
C GLU A 172 29.60 37.26 44.03
N LEU A 173 30.43 36.37 44.58
CA LEU A 173 30.06 35.45 45.66
C LEU A 173 29.63 36.27 46.89
N PRO A 174 28.45 36.01 47.49
CA PRO A 174 28.09 36.69 48.73
C PRO A 174 29.11 36.35 49.82
N ASP A 175 29.64 37.39 50.48
CA ASP A 175 30.49 37.26 51.66
C ASP A 175 29.86 36.26 52.63
N THR A 176 30.49 35.10 52.75
CA THR A 176 30.11 34.12 53.77
C THR A 176 30.62 34.66 55.09
N GLU A 177 29.76 35.36 55.84
CA GLU A 177 29.96 35.50 57.28
C GLU A 177 30.07 34.08 57.85
N LEU A 178 31.28 33.70 58.25
CA LEU A 178 31.58 32.52 59.03
C LEU A 178 30.72 32.57 60.30
N ALA A 179 29.61 31.85 60.32
CA ALA A 179 28.83 31.63 61.52
C ALA A 179 29.75 30.99 62.57
N ALA A 180 30.03 31.74 63.64
CA ALA A 180 30.86 31.31 64.75
C ALA A 180 30.30 29.99 65.35
N PRO A 181 31.16 29.03 65.72
CA PRO A 181 30.70 27.76 66.29
C PRO A 181 29.98 28.01 67.62
N PRO A 182 28.92 27.24 67.94
CA PRO A 182 28.11 27.46 69.12
C PRO A 182 28.92 27.19 70.41
N PRO A 183 28.65 27.93 71.50
CA PRO A 183 29.41 27.78 72.75
C PRO A 183 29.13 26.42 73.41
N SER A 184 30.20 25.78 73.89
CA SER A 184 30.17 24.50 74.61
C SER A 184 29.48 24.63 75.97
N PRO A 185 28.59 23.70 76.37
CA PRO A 185 28.09 23.62 77.74
C PRO A 185 29.15 22.99 78.66
N ASN A 186 29.17 23.45 79.92
CA ASN A 186 30.01 22.95 81.02
C ASN A 186 29.71 21.50 81.40
#